data_AF-A0A432NXT3-F1
#
_entry.id   AF-A0A432NXT3-F1
#
_cell.length_a   1.000
_cell.length_b   1.000
_cell.length_c   1.000
_cell.angle_alpha   90.00
_cell.angle_beta   90.00
_cell.angle_gamma   90.00
#
_symmetry.space_group_name_H-M   'P 1'
#
loop_
_entity.id
_entity.type
_entity.pdbx_description
1 polymer ?
#
loop_
_entity_poly.entity_id
_entity_poly.type
_entity_poly.pdbx_seq_one_letter_code
_entity_poly.pdbx_strand_id
1 'polypeptide(L)' 'MNYEYGMTVFYDPVIKNVIVIFRGKTTILEGPFQDLRTGVTAGEKLCMELGWQSDIEETPDTSID' A
#
# COMPACT_ATOMS: atom_id res chain seq x y z
N MET A 1 6.93 4.22 -5.60
CA MET A 1 7.12 3.00 -4.79
C MET A 1 7.55 1.87 -5.70
N ASN A 2 8.57 1.10 -5.30
CA ASN A 2 8.83 -0.21 -5.89
C ASN A 2 8.18 -1.25 -4.98
N TYR A 3 7.12 -1.92 -5.45
CA TYR A 3 6.51 -3.01 -4.70
C TYR A 3 7.43 -4.23 -4.68
N GLU A 4 7.46 -4.95 -3.56
CA GLU A 4 8.16 -6.24 -3.46
C GLU A 4 7.66 -7.19 -4.54
N TYR A 5 8.53 -8.08 -5.05
CA TYR A 5 8.12 -9.07 -6.04
C TYR A 5 6.94 -9.92 -5.52
N GLY A 6 5.85 -9.96 -6.30
CA GLY A 6 4.62 -10.67 -5.92
C GLY A 6 3.70 -9.91 -4.96
N MET A 7 4.06 -8.69 -4.57
CA MET A 7 3.14 -7.79 -3.85
C MET A 7 2.13 -7.16 -4.81
N THR A 8 0.87 -7.10 -4.40
CA THR A 8 -0.21 -6.41 -5.13
C THR A 8 -1.10 -5.67 -4.15
N VAL A 9 -1.40 -4.42 -4.43
CA VAL A 9 -2.42 -3.64 -3.74
C VAL A 9 -3.42 -3.16 -4.80
N PHE A 10 -4.62 -3.72 -4.78
CA PHE A 10 -5.63 -3.48 -5.80
C PHE A 10 -6.90 -2.89 -5.16
N TYR A 11 -7.30 -1.71 -5.60
CA TYR A 11 -8.56 -1.09 -5.21
C TYR A 11 -9.67 -1.50 -6.18
N ASP A 12 -10.78 -2.02 -5.65
CA ASP A 12 -12.00 -2.30 -6.40
C ASP A 12 -12.89 -1.04 -6.43
N PRO A 13 -13.11 -0.38 -7.57
CA PRO A 13 -13.92 0.85 -7.63
C PRO A 13 -15.43 0.61 -7.51
N VAL A 14 -15.91 -0.63 -7.61
CA VAL A 14 -17.33 -0.98 -7.56
C VAL A 14 -17.78 -1.14 -6.12
N ILE A 15 -17.15 -2.05 -5.36
CA ILE A 15 -17.50 -2.29 -3.95
C ILE A 15 -16.62 -1.47 -2.98
N LYS A 16 -15.59 -0.81 -3.49
CA LYS A 16 -14.68 0.05 -2.73
C LYS A 16 -13.86 -0.68 -1.66
N ASN A 17 -13.50 -1.93 -1.92
CA ASN A 17 -12.58 -2.73 -1.09
C ASN A 17 -11.14 -2.64 -1.63
N VAL A 18 -10.17 -3.12 -0.84
CA VAL A 18 -8.77 -3.27 -1.28
C VAL A 18 -8.34 -4.71 -1.09
N ILE A 19 -7.81 -5.31 -2.15
CA ILE A 19 -7.20 -6.65 -2.13
C ILE A 19 -5.69 -6.46 -2.03
N VAL A 20 -5.10 -7.04 -0.98
CA VAL A 20 -3.66 -7.03 -0.73
C VAL A 20 -3.13 -8.45 -0.88
N ILE A 21 -2.22 -8.67 -1.82
CA ILE A 21 -1.40 -9.87 -1.89
C ILE A 21 -0.02 -9.49 -1.41
N PHE A 22 0.45 -10.12 -0.34
CA PHE A 22 1.78 -9.86 0.23
C PHE A 22 2.39 -11.17 0.71
N ARG A 23 3.58 -11.51 0.19
CA ARG A 23 4.32 -12.74 0.53
C ARG A 23 3.47 -14.01 0.47
N GLY A 24 2.65 -14.12 -0.59
CA GLY A 24 1.76 -15.25 -0.83
C GLY A 24 0.46 -15.25 -0.02
N LYS A 25 0.23 -14.27 0.85
CA LYS A 25 -1.02 -14.13 1.62
C LYS A 25 -1.94 -13.10 0.96
N THR A 26 -3.20 -13.47 0.77
CA THR A 26 -4.26 -12.55 0.34
C THR A 26 -5.03 -12.04 1.55
N THR A 27 -5.17 -10.72 1.67
CA THR A 27 -5.99 -10.04 2.67
C THR A 27 -6.94 -9.10 1.95
N ILE A 28 -8.22 -9.11 2.32
CA ILE A 28 -9.20 -8.12 1.85
C ILE A 28 -9.37 -7.10 2.96
N LEU A 29 -9.10 -5.84 2.65
CA LEU A 29 -9.51 -4.72 3.47
C LEU A 29 -10.92 -4.34 3.02
N GLU A 30 -11.88 -4.66 3.88
CA GLU A 30 -13.28 -4.28 3.67
C GLU A 30 -13.41 -2.76 3.75
N GLY A 31 -14.03 -2.19 2.72
CA GLY A 31 -14.30 -0.77 2.61
C GLY A 31 -15.65 -0.38 3.23
N PRO A 32 -16.30 0.68 2.72
CA PRO A 32 -15.95 1.41 1.51
C PRO A 32 -14.80 2.42 1.74
N PHE A 33 -13.72 2.30 0.96
CA PHE A 33 -12.72 3.37 0.86
C PHE A 33 -13.26 4.50 -0.02
N GLN A 34 -13.01 5.75 0.39
CA GLN A 34 -13.53 6.95 -0.28
C GLN A 34 -13.16 6.98 -1.78
N ASP A 35 -11.89 6.67 -2.08
CA ASP A 35 -11.31 6.69 -3.41
C ASP A 35 -10.13 5.72 -3.51
N LEU A 36 -9.61 5.58 -4.73
CA LEU A 36 -8.46 4.73 -5.06
C LEU A 36 -7.25 5.08 -4.20
N ARG A 37 -6.96 6.37 -4.02
CA ARG A 37 -5.77 6.83 -3.28
C ARG A 37 -5.83 6.34 -1.84
N THR A 38 -6.94 6.59 -1.17
CA THR A 38 -7.16 6.20 0.23
C THR A 38 -7.10 4.68 0.39
N GLY A 39 -7.68 3.92 -0.54
CA GLY A 39 -7.63 2.47 -0.54
C GLY A 39 -6.21 1.91 -0.71
N VAL A 40 -5.48 2.39 -1.73
CA VAL A 40 -4.10 1.94 -1.98
C VAL A 40 -3.19 2.28 -0.81
N THR A 41 -3.28 3.49 -0.25
CA THR A 41 -2.50 3.87 0.95
C THR A 41 -2.80 2.96 2.15
N ALA A 42 -4.06 2.53 2.35
CA ALA A 42 -4.39 1.58 3.40
C ALA A 42 -3.77 0.19 3.17
N GLY A 43 -3.78 -0.30 1.92
CA GLY A 43 -3.13 -1.55 1.56
C GLY A 43 -1.61 -1.52 1.70
N GLU A 44 -0.98 -0.42 1.28
CA GLU A 44 0.45 -0.18 1.48
C GLU A 44 0.81 -0.12 2.97
N LYS A 45 0.00 0.56 3.76
CA LYS A 45 0.17 0.62 5.22
C LYS A 45 0.13 -0.77 5.86
N LEU A 46 -0.80 -1.63 5.45
CA LEU A 46 -0.83 -3.02 5.91
C LEU A 46 0.49 -3.73 5.58
N CYS A 47 1.01 -3.59 4.36
CA CYS A 47 2.28 -4.21 3.98
C CYS A 47 3.45 -3.67 4.83
N MET A 48 3.50 -2.36 5.10
CA MET A 48 4.51 -1.76 5.96
C MET A 48 4.45 -2.31 7.40
N GLU A 49 3.25 -2.45 7.97
CA GLU A 49 3.03 -3.06 9.29
C GLU A 49 3.47 -4.54 9.33
N LEU A 50 3.45 -5.22 8.18
CA LEU A 50 3.93 -6.59 7.99
C LEU A 50 5.42 -6.67 7.60
N GLY A 51 6.14 -5.55 7.63
CA GLY A 51 7.58 -5.49 7.42
C GLY A 51 8.01 -5.32 5.96
N TRP A 52 7.14 -4.80 5.09
CA TRP A 52 7.57 -4.24 3.82
C TRP A 52 8.32 -2.93 4.04
N GLN A 53 9.53 -2.83 3.50
CA GLN A 53 10.30 -1.59 3.45
C GLN A 53 10.19 -1.08 2.01
N SER A 54 9.54 0.06 1.82
CA SER A 54 9.52 0.69 0.50
C SER A 54 10.90 1.26 0.22
N ASP A 55 11.53 0.88 -0.91
CA ASP A 55 12.83 1.41 -1.36
C ASP A 55 12.77 2.89 -1.79
N ILE A 56 11.79 3.65 -1.31
CA ILE A 56 11.83 5.10 -1.40
C ILE A 56 12.69 5.54 -0.22
N GLU A 57 14.00 5.69 -0.46
CA GLU A 57 14.80 6.55 0.39
C GLU A 57 14.07 7.90 0.46
N GLU A 58 13.55 8.25 1.64
CA GLU A 58 13.27 9.65 1.93
C GLU A 58 14.63 10.35 1.81
N THR A 59 14.84 11.09 0.73
CA THR A 59 15.95 12.05 0.66
C THR A 59 15.86 12.89 1.93
N PRO A 60 16.87 12.89 2.81
CA PRO A 60 16.84 13.75 3.98
C PRO A 60 16.74 15.17 3.45
N ASP A 61 15.65 15.86 3.82
CA ASP A 61 15.46 17.28 3.56
C ASP A 61 16.66 18.02 4.16
N THR A 62 17.64 18.28 3.32
CA THR A 62 18.77 19.15 3.65
C THR A 62 18.44 20.52 3.08
N SER A 63 17.40 21.12 3.64
CA SER A 63 17.27 22.57 3.68
C SER A 63 18.40 23.10 4.57
N ILE A 64 19.54 23.38 3.93
CA ILE A 64 20.56 24.26 4.48
C ILE A 64 20.10 25.68 4.17
N ASP A 65 19.63 26.39 5.20
CA ASP A 65 19.63 27.86 5.22
C ASP A 65 21.03 28.40 5.54
#